data_AF-A0AAN1MQB3-F1
#
_entry.id   AF-A0AAN1MQB3-F1
#
_cell.length_a   1.000
_cell.length_b   1.000
_cell.length_c   1.000
_cell.angle_alpha   90.00
_cell.angle_beta   90.00
_cell.angle_gamma   90.00
#
_symmetry.space_group_name_H-M   'P 1'
#
loop_
_entity.id
_entity.type
_entity.pdbx_description
1 polymer ?
#
loop_
_entity_poly.entity_id
_entity_poly.type
_entity_poly.pdbx_seq_one_letter_code
_entity_poly.pdbx_strand_id
1 'polypeptide(L)'
;MIDLFLFPIAAATMVLWAVWRVLSPLAQAHHWPTWLSLAVMATVIAASVVLSMLADLRREIRDRQLRRRKDVMQQRYPLCHVTLLSSGKWFLTDKATGREYRPDESH
;
A
#
# COMPACT_ATOMS: atom_id res chain seq x y z
N MET A 1 1.36 -8.85 -7.79
CA MET A 1 0.12 -8.75 -6.97
C MET A 1 0.21 -9.62 -5.71
N ILE A 2 0.85 -10.80 -5.79
CA ILE A 2 1.07 -11.74 -4.68
C ILE A 2 2.03 -11.16 -3.61
N ASP A 3 3.09 -10.43 -4.03
CA ASP A 3 4.06 -9.82 -3.10
C ASP A 3 3.44 -8.77 -2.16
N LEU A 4 2.34 -8.15 -2.59
CA LEU A 4 1.66 -7.08 -1.86
C LEU A 4 0.84 -7.61 -0.66
N PHE A 5 0.46 -8.90 -0.70
CA PHE A 5 -0.20 -9.62 0.39
C PHE A 5 0.80 -10.44 1.21
N LEU A 6 1.89 -10.90 0.60
CA LEU A 6 2.94 -11.64 1.32
C LEU A 6 3.62 -10.76 2.38
N PHE A 7 3.86 -9.48 2.08
CA PHE A 7 4.53 -8.58 3.01
C PHE A 7 3.76 -8.35 4.33
N PRO A 8 2.46 -8.01 4.35
CA PRO A 8 1.72 -7.85 5.60
C PRO A 8 1.54 -9.18 6.34
N ILE A 9 1.40 -10.30 5.64
CA ILE A 9 1.28 -11.63 6.25
C ILE A 9 2.62 -12.04 6.89
N ALA A 10 3.74 -11.88 6.18
CA ALA A 10 5.07 -12.15 6.70
C ALA A 10 5.45 -11.22 7.87
N ALA A 11 5.04 -9.94 7.81
CA ALA A 11 5.22 -9.02 8.92
C ALA A 11 4.37 -9.45 10.14
N ALA A 12 3.11 -9.84 9.92
CA ALA A 12 2.24 -10.33 11.00
C ALA A 12 2.79 -11.61 11.64
N THR A 13 3.27 -12.58 10.85
CA THR A 13 3.86 -13.82 11.37
C THR A 13 5.19 -13.56 12.09
N MET A 14 6.03 -12.64 11.59
CA MET A 14 7.24 -12.21 12.30
C MET A 14 6.91 -11.56 13.64
N VAL A 15 5.91 -10.67 13.67
CA VAL A 15 5.48 -10.00 14.91
C VAL A 15 4.92 -11.02 15.88
N LEU A 16 4.06 -11.94 15.44
CA LEU A 16 3.51 -13.01 16.27
C LEU A 16 4.62 -13.90 16.87
N TRP A 17 5.61 -14.26 16.04
CA TRP A 17 6.76 -15.08 16.47
C TRP A 17 7.67 -14.34 17.45
N ALA A 18 7.95 -13.05 17.19
CA ALA A 18 8.75 -12.21 18.09
C ALA A 18 8.04 -12.00 19.44
N VAL A 19 6.74 -11.70 19.42
CA VAL A 19 5.91 -11.57 20.61
C VAL A 19 5.90 -12.88 21.41
N TRP A 20 5.70 -14.02 20.75
CA TRP A 20 5.77 -15.33 21.40
C TRP A 20 7.12 -15.61 22.04
N ARG A 21 8.23 -15.34 21.34
CA ARG A 21 9.61 -15.53 21.83
C ARG A 21 9.94 -14.69 23.05
N VAL A 22 9.37 -13.49 23.18
CA VAL A 22 9.60 -12.59 24.31
C VAL A 22 8.64 -12.88 25.47
N LEU A 23 7.38 -13.20 25.18
CA LEU A 23 6.40 -13.52 26.23
C LEU A 23 6.65 -14.89 26.86
N SER A 24 7.12 -15.89 26.11
CA SER A 24 7.29 -17.24 26.63
C SER A 24 8.28 -17.34 27.82
N PRO A 25 9.47 -16.72 27.79
CA PRO A 25 10.38 -16.75 28.95
C PRO A 25 9.89 -15.88 30.11
N LEU A 26 9.26 -14.73 29.84
CA LEU A 26 8.70 -13.87 30.90
C LEU A 26 7.51 -14.53 31.61
N ALA A 27 6.67 -15.25 30.86
CA ALA A 27 5.51 -15.96 31.42
C ALA A 27 5.94 -17.11 32.35
N GLN A 28 7.02 -17.82 32.01
CA GLN A 28 7.55 -18.88 32.88
C GLN A 28 8.27 -18.34 34.12
N ALA A 29 8.96 -17.21 34.01
CA ALA A 29 9.64 -16.60 35.15
C ALA A 29 8.69 -16.00 36.19
N HIS A 30 7.47 -15.61 35.81
CA HIS A 30 6.60 -14.78 36.64
C HIS A 30 5.25 -15.42 37.02
N HIS A 31 5.01 -16.71 36.73
CA HIS A 31 3.74 -17.41 36.98
C HIS A 31 2.51 -16.63 36.49
N TRP A 32 2.61 -16.02 35.30
CA TRP A 32 1.54 -15.18 34.79
C TRP A 32 0.28 -15.99 34.46
N PRO A 33 -0.91 -15.41 34.74
CA PRO A 33 -2.16 -16.09 34.48
C PRO A 33 -2.38 -16.21 32.96
N THR A 34 -2.81 -17.38 32.53
CA THR A 34 -2.89 -17.80 31.11
C THR A 34 -3.79 -16.93 30.23
N TRP A 35 -4.66 -16.11 30.80
CA TRP A 35 -5.50 -15.17 30.04
C TRP A 35 -4.72 -14.00 29.43
N LEU A 36 -3.55 -13.66 30.00
CA LEU A 36 -2.74 -12.52 29.54
C LEU A 36 -2.08 -12.80 28.18
N SER A 37 -1.61 -14.03 27.94
CA SER A 37 -1.09 -14.42 26.62
C SER A 37 -2.19 -14.41 25.56
N LEU A 38 -3.39 -14.85 25.92
CA LEU A 38 -4.55 -14.85 25.02
C LEU A 38 -5.00 -13.41 24.68
N ALA A 39 -4.97 -12.50 25.66
CA ALA A 39 -5.23 -11.07 25.45
C ALA A 39 -4.19 -10.41 24.54
N VAL A 40 -2.91 -10.75 24.68
CA VAL A 40 -1.84 -10.23 23.81
C VAL A 40 -2.00 -10.74 22.39
N MET A 41 -2.34 -12.01 22.19
CA MET A 41 -2.60 -12.55 20.85
C MET A 41 -3.80 -11.87 20.19
N ALA A 42 -4.89 -11.67 20.94
CA ALA A 42 -6.08 -10.99 20.43
C ALA A 42 -5.78 -9.53 20.02
N THR A 43 -4.98 -8.80 20.81
CA THR A 43 -4.61 -7.41 20.48
C THR A 43 -3.69 -7.33 19.27
N VAL A 44 -2.73 -8.24 19.10
CA VAL A 44 -1.87 -8.29 17.91
C VAL A 44 -2.68 -8.59 16.66
N ILE A 45 -3.60 -9.55 16.72
CA ILE A 45 -4.48 -9.88 15.60
C ILE A 45 -5.33 -8.66 15.23
N ALA A 46 -6.00 -8.04 16.22
CA ALA A 46 -6.82 -6.86 15.99
C ALA A 46 -6.01 -5.70 15.37
N ALA A 47 -4.81 -5.43 15.89
CA ALA A 47 -3.93 -4.40 15.35
C ALA A 47 -3.52 -4.68 13.89
N SER A 48 -3.22 -5.95 13.55
CA SER A 48 -2.86 -6.34 12.18
C SER A 48 -4.00 -6.13 11.18
N VAL A 49 -5.24 -6.41 11.59
CA VAL A 49 -6.44 -6.19 10.77
C VAL A 49 -6.66 -4.70 10.53
N VAL A 50 -6.59 -3.89 11.60
CA VAL A 50 -6.75 -2.43 11.50
C VAL A 50 -5.68 -1.83 10.58
N LEU A 51 -4.41 -2.24 10.73
CA LEU A 51 -3.32 -1.79 9.86
C LEU A 51 -3.54 -2.17 8.39
N SER A 52 -4.06 -3.38 8.14
CA SER A 52 -4.36 -3.84 6.78
C SER A 52 -5.49 -3.03 6.14
N MET A 53 -6.57 -2.77 6.89
CA MET A 53 -7.66 -1.91 6.43
C MET A 53 -7.18 -0.48 6.14
N LEU A 54 -6.33 0.07 7.01
CA LEU A 54 -5.79 1.41 6.83
C LEU A 54 -4.88 1.50 5.59
N ALA A 55 -4.08 0.44 5.36
CA ALA A 55 -3.24 0.33 4.17
C ALA A 55 -4.09 0.25 2.90
N ASP A 56 -5.20 -0.48 2.93
CA ASP A 56 -6.13 -0.60 1.81
C ASP A 56 -6.82 0.72 1.50
N LEU A 57 -7.32 1.42 2.52
CA LEU A 57 -7.91 2.75 2.38
C LEU A 57 -6.92 3.75 1.77
N ARG A 58 -5.65 3.72 2.19
CA ARG A 58 -4.60 4.56 1.62
C ARG A 58 -4.31 4.25 0.15
N ARG A 59 -4.44 2.98 -0.27
CA ARG A 59 -4.29 2.58 -1.67
C ARG A 59 -5.46 3.08 -2.48
N GLU A 60 -6.68 2.87 -1.99
CA GLU A 60 -7.91 3.33 -2.63
C GLU A 60 -7.91 4.86 -2.83
N ILE A 61 -7.49 5.63 -1.82
CA ILE A 61 -7.35 7.09 -1.95
C ILE A 61 -6.32 7.45 -3.03
N ARG A 62 -5.15 6.80 -3.04
CA ARG A 62 -4.12 7.04 -4.07
C ARG A 62 -4.63 6.70 -5.47
N ASP A 63 -5.33 5.60 -5.63
CA ASP A 63 -5.90 5.17 -6.91
C ASP A 63 -6.99 6.13 -7.39
N ARG A 64 -7.86 6.61 -6.48
CA ARG A 64 -8.87 7.62 -6.82
C ARG A 64 -8.22 8.92 -7.28
N GLN A 65 -7.18 9.38 -6.59
CA GLN A 65 -6.44 10.57 -7.00
C GLN A 65 -5.76 10.36 -8.37
N LEU A 66 -5.19 9.18 -8.60
CA LEU A 66 -4.55 8.85 -9.87
C LEU A 66 -5.57 8.84 -11.02
N ARG A 67 -6.74 8.23 -10.83
CA ARG A 67 -7.84 8.21 -11.81
C ARG A 67 -8.30 9.62 -12.14
N ARG A 68 -8.60 10.44 -11.12
CA ARG A 68 -8.99 11.85 -11.33
C ARG A 68 -7.96 12.63 -12.12
N ARG A 69 -6.66 12.46 -11.83
CA ARG A 69 -5.60 13.15 -12.57
C ARG A 69 -5.47 12.63 -14.00
N LYS A 70 -5.65 11.32 -14.23
CA LYS A 70 -5.68 10.73 -15.57
C LYS A 70 -6.85 11.29 -16.38
N ASP A 71 -8.05 11.34 -15.81
CA ASP A 71 -9.26 11.85 -16.48
C ASP A 71 -9.07 13.31 -16.92
N VAL A 72 -8.53 14.16 -16.04
CA VAL A 72 -8.22 15.56 -16.36
C VAL A 72 -7.21 15.68 -17.51
N MET A 73 -6.15 14.85 -17.50
CA MET A 73 -5.14 14.88 -18.55
C MET A 73 -5.66 14.31 -19.88
N GLN A 74 -6.49 13.27 -19.85
CA GLN A 74 -7.14 12.73 -21.04
C GLN A 74 -8.11 13.75 -21.66
N GLN A 75 -8.85 14.50 -20.84
CA GLN A 75 -9.72 15.56 -21.32
C GLN A 75 -8.93 16.70 -21.98
N ARG A 76 -7.72 17.01 -21.48
CA ARG A 76 -6.85 18.06 -22.05
C ARG A 76 -6.16 17.62 -23.35
N TYR A 77 -5.85 16.34 -23.52
CA TYR A 77 -5.16 15.80 -24.69
C TYR A 77 -5.84 14.53 -25.24
N PRO A 78 -7.02 14.64 -25.91
CA PRO A 78 -7.81 13.49 -26.35
C PRO A 78 -7.11 12.62 -27.42
N LEU A 79 -6.21 13.24 -28.19
CA LEU A 79 -5.45 12.59 -29.27
C LEU A 79 -4.15 11.92 -28.78
N CYS A 80 -3.76 12.13 -27.52
CA CYS A 80 -2.55 11.54 -26.95
C CYS A 80 -2.88 10.37 -26.00
N HIS A 81 -1.96 9.42 -25.91
CA HIS A 81 -1.91 8.42 -24.86
C HIS A 81 -1.24 9.04 -23.62
N VAL A 82 -1.90 8.96 -22.48
CA VAL A 82 -1.45 9.59 -21.23
C VAL A 82 -0.93 8.51 -20.29
N THR A 83 0.36 8.48 -20.02
CA THR A 83 0.99 7.59 -19.03
C THR A 83 1.60 8.39 -17.91
N LEU A 84 1.35 8.00 -16.66
CA LEU A 84 2.05 8.58 -15.51
C LEU A 84 3.35 7.79 -15.30
N LEU A 85 4.48 8.48 -15.37
CA LEU A 85 5.78 7.90 -15.05
C LEU A 85 5.94 7.76 -13.52
N SER A 86 6.78 6.81 -13.09
CA SER A 86 7.16 6.63 -11.68
C SER A 86 7.83 7.88 -11.08
N SER A 87 8.38 8.76 -11.92
CA SER A 87 8.95 10.05 -11.55
C SER A 87 7.90 11.12 -11.19
N GLY A 88 6.61 10.83 -11.35
CA GLY A 88 5.51 11.78 -11.10
C GLY A 88 5.22 12.74 -12.26
N LYS A 89 5.96 12.63 -13.37
CA LYS A 89 5.71 13.38 -14.61
C LYS A 89 4.71 12.65 -15.50
N TRP A 90 3.89 13.42 -16.22
CA TRP A 90 2.98 12.89 -17.23
C TRP A 90 3.71 12.78 -18.56
N PHE A 91 3.74 11.58 -19.13
CA PHE A 91 4.27 11.32 -20.45
C PHE A 91 3.09 11.25 -21.42
N LEU A 92 3.12 12.11 -22.43
CA LEU A 92 2.12 12.16 -23.48
C LEU A 92 2.75 11.53 -24.72
N THR A 93 2.08 10.56 -25.31
CA THR A 93 2.52 9.94 -26.57
C THR A 93 1.45 10.17 -27.61
N ASP A 94 1.78 10.75 -28.75
CA ASP A 94 0.81 10.95 -29.82
C ASP A 94 0.35 9.59 -30.38
N LYS A 95 -0.97 9.38 -30.48
CA LYS A 95 -1.54 8.11 -30.99
C LYS A 95 -1.24 7.91 -32.47
N ALA A 96 -1.07 8.98 -33.24
CA ALA A 96 -0.85 8.89 -34.69
C ALA A 96 0.62 8.54 -35.04
N THR A 97 1.58 9.11 -34.31
CA THR A 97 3.01 8.98 -34.63
C THR A 97 3.80 8.14 -33.64
N GLY A 98 3.24 7.82 -32.47
CA GLY A 98 3.93 7.09 -31.41
C GLY A 98 5.10 7.86 -30.77
N ARG A 99 5.26 9.14 -31.11
CA ARG A 99 6.33 10.01 -30.59
C ARG A 99 5.90 10.67 -29.28
N GLU A 100 6.88 11.02 -28.45
CA GLU A 100 6.66 11.84 -27.26
C GLU A 100 6.05 13.18 -27.69
N TYR A 101 4.84 13.46 -27.22
CA TYR A 101 4.19 14.74 -27.41
C TYR A 101 4.76 15.70 -26.35
N ARG A 102 5.71 16.53 -26.76
CA ARG A 102 6.08 17.72 -26.00
C ARG A 102 5.10 18.82 -26.39
N PRO A 103 4.25 19.32 -25.48
CA PRO A 103 3.52 20.55 -25.77
C PRO A 103 4.57 21.62 -26.03
N ASP A 104 4.57 22.21 -27.23
CA ASP A 104 5.47 23.31 -27.55
C ASP A 104 5.30 24.39 -26.48
N GLU A 105 6.41 24.85 -25.91
CA GLU A 105 6.49 26.00 -25.00
C GLU A 105 6.29 27.32 -25.79
N SER A 106 5.30 27.37 -26.69
CA SER A 106 4.95 28.54 -27.48
C SER A 106 3.71 29.22 -26.93
N HIS A 107 3.90 29.94 -25.82
CA HIS A 107 3.05 31.10 -25.51
C HIS A 107 3.74 32.14 -24.65
#